data_AF-A0A5N7ZDE6-F1
#
_entry.id   AF-A0A5N7ZDE6-F1
#
_cell.length_a   1.000
_cell.length_b   1.000
_cell.length_c   1.000
_cell.angle_alpha   90.00
_cell.angle_beta   90.00
_cell.angle_gamma   90.00
#
_symmetry.space_group_name_H-M   'P 1'
#
loop_
_entity.id
_entity.type
_entity.pdbx_description
1 polymer ?
#
loop_
_entity_poly.entity_id
_entity_poly.type
_entity_poly.pdbx_seq_one_letter_code
_entity_poly.pdbx_strand_id
1 'polypeptide(L)'
;MESTNKNKGGRLTAVERDYKKSQGKDLYIKGFSITNISEIIAVGVKTLSGWRDDDDWDKEKELNNIRPSEIKRMILEYVRDLKNGETPLYKADDLSKISAAFDRLNDSRKKAVYTMESFDSFCQFMMVQAGNNTGKKREVHIDLLKTVRPYFDKYITELLQND
;
A
#
# COMPACT_ATOMS: atom_id res chain seq x y z
N MET A 1 -22.97 32.11 32.59
CA MET A 1 -21.67 32.49 32.00
C MET A 1 -20.79 31.25 32.03
N GLU A 2 -20.85 30.44 30.98
CA GLU A 2 -19.97 29.28 30.81
C GLU A 2 -18.81 29.69 29.90
N SER A 3 -17.64 29.85 30.50
CA SER A 3 -16.41 30.18 29.80
C SER A 3 -15.93 28.95 29.04
N THR A 4 -16.09 29.01 27.72
CA THR A 4 -15.56 28.07 26.74
C THR A 4 -14.03 28.07 26.83
N ASN A 5 -13.44 26.95 27.28
CA ASN A 5 -12.00 26.80 27.31
C ASN A 5 -11.48 26.53 25.88
N LYS A 6 -11.21 27.60 25.13
CA LYS A 6 -10.48 27.56 23.86
C LYS A 6 -9.04 27.13 24.16
N ASN A 7 -8.74 25.86 23.91
CA ASN A 7 -7.37 25.34 24.01
C ASN A 7 -6.48 25.99 22.93
N LYS A 8 -5.79 27.07 23.29
CA LYS A 8 -4.84 27.80 22.44
C LYS A 8 -3.47 27.12 22.51
N GLY A 9 -3.07 26.47 21.42
CA GLY A 9 -1.69 26.36 20.93
C GLY A 9 -0.55 26.18 21.94
N GLY A 10 -0.56 25.11 22.74
CA GLY A 10 0.63 24.67 23.47
C GLY A 10 1.59 23.90 22.55
N ARG A 11 2.89 24.22 22.60
CA ARG A 11 3.93 23.48 21.86
C ARG A 11 4.01 22.05 22.42
N LEU A 12 3.91 21.04 21.56
CA LEU A 12 4.05 19.63 21.96
C LEU A 12 5.31 19.43 22.80
N THR A 13 5.23 18.63 23.86
CA THR A 13 6.44 18.16 24.55
C THR A 13 7.26 17.27 23.60
N ALA A 14 8.56 17.11 23.87
CA ALA A 14 9.42 16.31 22.99
C ALA A 14 8.92 14.86 22.84
N VAL A 15 8.47 14.26 23.94
CA VAL A 15 7.95 12.88 23.98
C VAL A 15 6.65 12.77 23.18
N GLU A 16 5.70 13.68 23.38
CA GLU A 16 4.44 13.68 22.62
C GLU A 16 4.66 13.93 21.13
N ARG A 17 5.62 14.79 20.80
CA ARG A 17 6.03 15.04 19.41
C ARG A 17 6.55 13.76 18.77
N ASP A 18 7.47 13.06 19.41
CA ASP A 18 8.11 11.87 18.84
C ASP A 18 7.12 10.72 18.69
N TYR A 19 6.24 10.53 19.68
CA TYR A 19 5.13 9.59 19.59
C TYR A 19 4.20 9.90 18.41
N LYS A 20 3.73 11.15 18.29
CA LYS A 20 2.86 11.55 17.18
C LYS A 20 3.55 11.50 15.82
N LYS A 21 4.86 11.78 15.76
CA LYS A 21 5.67 11.65 14.55
C LYS A 21 5.74 10.19 14.09
N SER A 22 5.99 9.27 15.02
CA SER A 22 5.98 7.83 14.74
C SER A 22 4.60 7.35 14.27
N GLN A 23 3.53 7.73 14.97
CA GLN A 23 2.17 7.38 14.56
C GLN A 23 1.79 7.95 13.18
N GLY A 24 2.21 9.19 12.89
CA GLY A 24 2.01 9.80 11.58
C GLY A 24 2.73 9.05 10.47
N LYS A 25 3.98 8.62 10.72
CA LYS A 25 4.79 7.82 9.78
C LYS A 25 4.10 6.50 9.45
N ASP A 26 3.65 5.76 10.46
CA ASP A 26 2.97 4.48 10.28
C ASP A 26 1.71 4.61 9.41
N LEU A 27 0.87 5.61 9.69
CA LEU A 27 -0.34 5.87 8.91
C LEU A 27 -0.01 6.29 7.47
N TYR A 28 1.04 7.08 7.26
CA TYR A 28 1.47 7.50 5.94
C TYR A 28 1.96 6.33 5.08
N ILE A 29 2.79 5.46 5.66
CA ILE A 29 3.28 4.22 5.03
C ILE A 29 2.10 3.31 4.64
N LYS A 30 1.08 3.24 5.51
CA LYS A 30 -0.19 2.52 5.25
C LYS A 30 -1.10 3.19 4.21
N GLY A 31 -0.70 4.33 3.64
CA GLY A 31 -1.37 4.94 2.49
C GLY A 31 -2.32 6.10 2.82
N PHE A 32 -2.44 6.52 4.08
CA PHE A 32 -3.29 7.66 4.44
C PHE A 32 -2.69 8.98 3.93
N SER A 33 -3.54 9.91 3.52
CA SER A 33 -3.11 11.26 3.14
C SER A 33 -2.69 12.06 4.37
N ILE A 34 -1.77 13.02 4.21
CA ILE A 34 -1.34 13.91 5.30
C ILE A 34 -2.53 14.67 5.91
N THR A 35 -3.53 15.04 5.09
CA THR A 35 -4.77 15.69 5.55
C THR A 35 -5.56 14.76 6.49
N ASN A 36 -5.77 13.50 6.09
CA ASN A 36 -6.49 12.54 6.94
C ASN A 36 -5.71 12.24 8.23
N ILE A 37 -4.38 12.11 8.15
CA ILE A 37 -3.53 11.89 9.32
C ILE A 37 -3.61 13.07 10.28
N SER A 38 -3.57 14.31 9.76
CA SER A 38 -3.71 15.54 10.54
C SER A 38 -4.98 15.53 11.40
N GLU A 39 -6.09 15.04 10.85
CA GLU A 39 -7.36 14.91 11.56
C GLU A 39 -7.31 13.80 12.62
N ILE A 40 -6.72 12.64 12.29
CA ILE A 40 -6.65 11.47 13.16
C ILE A 40 -5.80 11.72 14.41
N ILE A 41 -4.61 12.31 14.26
CA ILE A 41 -3.64 12.47 15.37
C ILE A 41 -3.56 13.89 15.93
N ALA A 42 -4.41 14.80 15.41
CA ALA A 42 -4.47 16.20 15.79
C ALA A 42 -3.09 16.90 15.75
N VAL A 43 -2.41 16.79 14.61
CA VAL A 43 -1.15 17.50 14.29
C VAL A 43 -1.36 18.27 13.01
N GLY A 44 -1.01 19.55 12.97
CA GLY A 44 -1.22 20.36 11.77
C GLY A 44 -0.50 19.81 10.54
N VAL A 45 -1.17 19.84 9.38
CA VAL A 45 -0.67 19.41 8.07
C VAL A 45 0.75 19.87 7.78
N LYS A 46 1.07 21.16 8.03
CA LYS A 46 2.42 21.71 7.77
C LYS A 46 3.52 21.02 8.58
N THR A 47 3.21 20.66 9.83
CA THR A 47 4.15 19.94 10.71
C THR A 47 4.35 18.51 10.23
N LEU A 48 3.26 17.83 9.83
CA LEU A 48 3.34 16.48 9.28
C LEU A 48 4.08 16.42 7.95
N SER A 49 3.86 17.39 7.05
CA SER A 49 4.63 17.50 5.81
C SER A 49 6.11 17.71 6.08
N GLY A 50 6.48 18.58 7.03
CA GLY A 50 7.88 18.74 7.42
C GLY A 50 8.50 17.45 7.92
N TRP A 51 7.80 16.70 8.80
CA TRP A 51 8.29 15.40 9.27
C TRP A 51 8.42 14.35 8.18
N ARG A 52 7.48 14.33 7.23
CA ARG A 52 7.52 13.43 6.07
C ARG A 52 8.79 13.66 5.25
N ASP A 53 9.11 14.93 5.01
CA ASP A 53 10.24 15.33 4.19
C ASP A 53 11.58 15.15 4.94
N ASP A 54 11.63 15.50 6.23
CA ASP A 54 12.83 15.39 7.08
C ASP A 54 13.28 13.93 7.31
N ASP A 55 12.32 13.00 7.43
CA ASP A 55 12.57 11.59 7.76
C ASP A 55 12.33 10.63 6.59
N ASP A 56 12.18 11.16 5.37
CA ASP A 56 12.03 10.40 4.11
C ASP A 56 10.94 9.31 4.18
N TRP A 57 9.75 9.70 4.64
CA TRP A 57 8.64 8.74 4.77
C TRP A 57 8.18 8.17 3.42
N ASP A 58 8.44 8.89 2.33
CA ASP A 58 8.12 8.46 0.97
C ASP A 58 8.95 7.24 0.57
N LYS A 59 10.25 7.21 0.87
CA LYS A 59 11.09 6.02 0.66
C LYS A 59 10.63 4.84 1.49
N GLU A 60 10.29 5.04 2.76
CA GLU A 60 9.79 3.95 3.61
C GLU A 60 8.45 3.41 3.12
N LYS A 61 7.58 4.28 2.62
CA LYS A 61 6.34 3.90 1.96
C LYS A 61 6.59 3.12 0.68
N GLU A 62 7.56 3.53 -0.14
CA GLU A 62 7.96 2.81 -1.35
C GLU A 62 8.46 1.40 -1.00
N LEU A 63 9.41 1.27 -0.06
CA LEU A 63 9.95 -0.03 0.39
C LEU A 63 8.86 -0.96 0.94
N ASN A 64 7.89 -0.41 1.69
CA ASN A 64 6.74 -1.19 2.15
C ASN A 64 5.80 -1.58 1.00
N ASN A 65 5.81 -0.82 -0.09
CA ASN A 65 4.97 -1.04 -1.26
C ASN A 65 5.56 -1.93 -2.34
N ILE A 66 6.87 -2.21 -2.34
CA ILE A 66 7.49 -3.17 -3.26
C ILE A 66 6.78 -4.53 -3.14
N ARG A 67 6.24 -5.02 -4.26
CA ARG A 67 5.51 -6.30 -4.34
C ARG A 67 6.38 -7.37 -5.01
N PRO A 68 6.25 -8.66 -4.63
CA PRO A 68 6.79 -9.79 -5.37
C PRO A 68 6.53 -9.75 -6.90
N SER A 69 5.37 -9.25 -7.34
CA SER A 69 5.06 -9.06 -8.77
C SER A 69 6.01 -8.09 -9.46
N GLU A 70 6.60 -7.12 -8.76
CA GLU A 70 7.58 -6.22 -9.36
C GLU A 70 8.88 -6.94 -9.71
N ILE A 71 9.32 -7.88 -8.86
CA ILE A 71 10.48 -8.75 -9.16
C ILE A 71 10.17 -9.61 -10.39
N LYS A 72 8.96 -10.19 -10.43
CA LYS A 72 8.48 -10.92 -11.61
C LYS A 72 8.49 -10.03 -12.85
N ARG A 73 8.03 -8.78 -12.76
CA ARG A 73 8.03 -7.80 -13.85
C ARG A 73 9.46 -7.53 -14.33
N MET A 74 10.41 -7.29 -13.43
CA MET A 74 11.83 -7.07 -13.77
C MET A 74 12.44 -8.26 -14.51
N ILE A 75 12.09 -9.50 -14.11
CA ILE A 75 12.52 -10.72 -14.83
C ILE A 75 11.90 -10.78 -16.24
N LEU A 76 10.62 -10.44 -16.39
CA LEU A 76 9.95 -10.45 -17.69
C LEU A 76 10.49 -9.35 -18.62
N GLU A 77 10.79 -8.16 -18.10
CA GLU A 77 11.45 -7.08 -18.83
C GLU A 77 12.83 -7.52 -19.32
N TYR A 78 13.63 -8.13 -18.45
CA TYR A 78 14.92 -8.72 -18.84
C TYR A 78 14.78 -9.72 -20.01
N VAL A 79 13.80 -10.61 -19.95
CA VAL A 79 13.54 -11.59 -21.03
C VAL A 79 13.08 -10.89 -22.31
N ARG A 80 12.23 -9.86 -22.21
CA ARG A 80 11.76 -9.09 -23.37
C ARG A 80 12.93 -8.38 -24.05
N ASP A 81 13.81 -7.72 -23.29
CA ASP A 81 14.95 -6.99 -23.83
C ASP A 81 15.87 -7.93 -24.62
N LEU A 82 16.16 -9.11 -24.07
CA LEU A 82 16.92 -10.15 -24.77
C LEU A 82 16.26 -10.59 -26.08
N LYS A 83 14.94 -10.81 -26.10
CA LYS A 83 14.21 -11.20 -27.31
C LYS A 83 14.25 -10.13 -28.39
N ASN A 84 14.35 -8.86 -27.98
CA ASN A 84 14.43 -7.72 -28.89
C ASN A 84 15.86 -7.37 -29.31
N GLY A 85 16.88 -8.03 -28.75
CA GLY A 85 18.29 -7.66 -28.95
C GLY A 85 18.68 -6.34 -28.26
N GLU A 86 17.88 -5.89 -27.31
CA GLU A 86 18.15 -4.72 -26.47
C GLU A 86 19.11 -5.11 -25.32
N THR A 87 19.87 -4.15 -24.79
CA THR A 87 20.71 -4.40 -23.61
C THR A 87 19.84 -4.34 -22.36
N PRO A 88 19.69 -5.43 -21.60
CA PRO A 88 18.85 -5.43 -20.42
C PRO A 88 19.37 -4.47 -19.33
N LEU A 89 18.45 -3.78 -18.67
CA LEU A 89 18.79 -2.87 -17.56
C LEU A 89 19.40 -3.61 -16.35
N TYR A 90 18.97 -4.85 -16.12
CA TYR A 90 19.38 -5.67 -14.98
C TYR A 90 20.21 -6.86 -15.44
N LYS A 91 21.06 -7.43 -14.57
CA LYS A 91 21.79 -8.67 -14.84
C LYS A 91 20.98 -9.88 -14.37
N ALA A 92 21.03 -10.97 -15.13
CA ALA A 92 20.37 -12.23 -14.75
C ALA A 92 20.79 -12.75 -13.36
N ASP A 93 22.08 -12.65 -13.02
CA ASP A 93 22.60 -13.10 -11.73
C ASP A 93 22.02 -12.30 -10.55
N ASP A 94 21.91 -10.98 -10.70
CA ASP A 94 21.32 -10.10 -9.68
C ASP A 94 19.82 -10.43 -9.50
N LEU A 95 19.08 -10.57 -10.60
CA LEU A 95 17.66 -10.96 -10.55
C LEU A 95 17.45 -12.33 -9.89
N SER A 96 18.32 -13.30 -10.19
CA SER A 96 18.29 -14.64 -9.59
C SER A 96 18.51 -14.58 -8.07
N LYS A 97 19.52 -13.83 -7.62
CA LYS A 97 19.83 -13.66 -6.20
C LYS A 97 18.72 -12.91 -5.45
N ILE A 98 18.17 -11.86 -6.03
CA ILE A 98 17.06 -11.09 -5.44
C ILE A 98 15.81 -11.98 -5.34
N SER A 99 15.47 -12.73 -6.39
CA SER A 99 14.36 -13.69 -6.36
C SER A 99 14.53 -14.71 -5.23
N ALA A 100 15.72 -15.31 -5.12
CA ALA A 100 16.00 -16.30 -4.08
C ALA A 100 15.99 -15.70 -2.65
N ALA A 101 16.45 -14.47 -2.47
CA ALA A 101 16.39 -13.77 -1.20
C ALA A 101 14.93 -13.45 -0.82
N PHE A 102 14.13 -12.97 -1.77
CA PHE A 102 12.70 -12.72 -1.59
C PHE A 102 11.91 -14.00 -1.29
N ASP A 103 12.34 -15.13 -1.83
CA ASP A 103 11.71 -16.40 -1.53
C ASP A 103 11.86 -16.83 -0.07
N ARG A 104 12.94 -16.41 0.60
CA ARG A 104 13.31 -16.79 1.97
C ARG A 104 12.72 -15.90 3.07
N LEU A 105 12.24 -14.71 2.75
CA LEU A 105 11.77 -13.72 3.74
C LEU A 105 10.33 -13.94 4.29
N ASN A 106 9.59 -14.98 3.88
CA ASN A 106 8.27 -14.69 3.32
C ASN A 106 7.19 -15.77 3.56
N ASP A 107 6.56 -15.84 4.74
CA ASP A 107 5.36 -16.67 4.90
C ASP A 107 4.06 -15.85 4.84
N SER A 108 3.91 -14.75 5.57
CA SER A 108 2.63 -14.00 5.59
C SER A 108 2.57 -12.86 4.56
N ARG A 109 3.65 -12.12 4.34
CA ARG A 109 3.70 -11.10 3.26
C ARG A 109 3.53 -11.71 1.86
N LYS A 110 4.09 -12.90 1.61
CA LYS A 110 3.85 -13.68 0.39
C LYS A 110 2.39 -14.09 0.26
N LYS A 111 1.78 -14.61 1.35
CA LYS A 111 0.35 -14.95 1.38
C LYS A 111 -0.50 -13.72 1.08
N ALA A 112 -0.28 -12.60 1.77
CA ALA A 112 -1.02 -11.36 1.53
C ALA A 112 -0.91 -10.89 0.07
N VAL A 113 0.29 -10.86 -0.51
CA VAL A 113 0.49 -10.43 -1.89
C VAL A 113 -0.17 -11.38 -2.89
N TYR A 114 0.06 -12.69 -2.77
CA TYR A 114 -0.54 -13.67 -3.68
C TYR A 114 -2.07 -13.68 -3.57
N THR A 115 -2.59 -13.49 -2.36
CA THR A 115 -4.03 -13.36 -2.12
C THR A 115 -4.55 -12.07 -2.78
N MET A 116 -3.89 -10.92 -2.64
CA MET A 116 -4.23 -9.69 -3.39
C MET A 116 -4.27 -9.89 -4.90
N GLU A 117 -3.21 -10.44 -5.49
CA GLU A 117 -3.11 -10.65 -6.95
C GLU A 117 -4.19 -11.60 -7.48
N SER A 118 -4.49 -12.66 -6.72
CA SER A 118 -5.53 -13.62 -7.06
C SER A 118 -6.91 -12.98 -7.04
N PHE A 119 -7.16 -12.10 -6.07
CA PHE A 119 -8.43 -11.40 -5.93
C PHE A 119 -8.61 -10.27 -6.94
N ASP A 120 -7.55 -9.55 -7.29
CA ASP A 120 -7.59 -8.57 -8.38
C ASP A 120 -7.89 -9.25 -9.71
N SER A 121 -7.26 -10.39 -9.99
CA SER A 121 -7.55 -11.22 -11.17
C SER A 121 -9.01 -11.68 -11.18
N PHE A 122 -9.55 -12.09 -10.03
CA PHE A 122 -10.96 -12.43 -9.88
C PHE A 122 -11.89 -11.22 -10.10
N CYS A 123 -11.54 -10.03 -9.60
CA CYS A 123 -12.32 -8.81 -9.83
C CYS A 123 -12.37 -8.45 -11.31
N GLN A 124 -11.25 -8.58 -12.03
CA GLN A 124 -11.19 -8.36 -13.46
C GLN A 124 -12.06 -9.37 -14.22
N PHE A 125 -11.99 -10.65 -13.86
CA PHE A 125 -12.88 -11.68 -14.42
C PHE A 125 -14.37 -11.32 -14.22
N MET A 126 -14.76 -10.92 -13.01
CA MET A 126 -16.12 -10.50 -12.70
C MET A 126 -16.56 -9.25 -13.48
N MET A 127 -15.65 -8.29 -13.70
CA MET A 127 -15.94 -7.14 -14.56
C MET A 127 -16.12 -7.51 -16.03
N VAL A 128 -15.38 -8.50 -16.54
CA VAL A 128 -15.61 -9.06 -17.88
C VAL A 128 -16.98 -9.73 -17.95
N GLN A 129 -17.39 -10.49 -16.93
CA GLN A 129 -18.74 -11.06 -16.86
C GLN A 129 -19.81 -9.96 -16.84
N ALA A 130 -19.61 -8.89 -16.06
CA ALA A 130 -20.53 -7.75 -16.03
C ALA A 130 -20.63 -7.06 -17.40
N GLY A 131 -19.51 -6.89 -18.11
CA GLY A 131 -19.47 -6.32 -19.46
C GLY A 131 -20.14 -7.18 -20.53
N ASN A 132 -20.11 -8.51 -20.36
CA ASN A 132 -20.78 -9.48 -21.25
C ASN A 132 -22.28 -9.65 -20.95
N ASN A 133 -22.80 -8.99 -19.91
CA ASN A 133 -24.21 -9.04 -19.52
C ASN A 133 -24.87 -7.65 -19.64
N THR A 134 -26.21 -7.62 -19.65
CA THR A 134 -27.00 -6.38 -19.69
C THR A 134 -28.06 -6.33 -18.60
N GLY A 135 -28.53 -5.12 -18.28
CA GLY A 135 -29.57 -4.88 -17.27
C GLY A 135 -29.21 -5.41 -15.89
N LYS A 136 -30.18 -6.05 -15.23
CA LYS A 136 -30.10 -6.47 -13.83
C LYS A 136 -28.94 -7.43 -13.52
N LYS A 137 -28.53 -8.26 -14.49
CA LYS A 137 -27.40 -9.19 -14.32
C LYS A 137 -26.07 -8.46 -14.21
N ARG A 138 -25.88 -7.40 -14.99
CA ARG A 138 -24.69 -6.54 -14.93
C ARG A 138 -24.61 -5.81 -13.59
N GLU A 139 -25.72 -5.28 -13.10
CA GLU A 139 -25.80 -4.58 -11.81
C GLU A 139 -25.43 -5.49 -10.65
N VAL A 140 -25.94 -6.73 -10.64
CA VAL A 140 -25.62 -7.73 -9.61
C VAL A 140 -24.12 -8.00 -9.53
N HIS A 141 -23.42 -8.16 -10.66
CA HIS A 141 -21.98 -8.39 -10.65
C HIS A 141 -21.18 -7.19 -10.11
N ILE A 142 -21.59 -5.97 -10.45
CA ILE A 142 -20.95 -4.73 -9.97
C ILE A 142 -21.17 -4.54 -8.46
N ASP A 143 -22.37 -4.81 -7.96
CA ASP A 143 -22.68 -4.65 -6.53
C ASP A 143 -22.01 -5.72 -5.67
N LEU A 144 -21.88 -6.94 -6.16
CA LEU A 144 -21.06 -7.99 -5.53
C LEU A 144 -19.60 -7.55 -5.40
N LEU A 145 -19.01 -6.97 -6.44
CA LEU A 145 -17.64 -6.47 -6.38
C LEU A 145 -17.46 -5.36 -5.35
N LYS A 146 -18.37 -4.38 -5.33
CA LYS A 146 -18.36 -3.30 -4.32
C LYS A 146 -18.53 -3.82 -2.89
N THR A 147 -19.29 -4.90 -2.72
CA THR A 147 -19.54 -5.49 -1.41
C THR A 147 -18.33 -6.28 -0.93
N VAL A 148 -17.74 -7.14 -1.76
CA VAL A 148 -16.69 -8.08 -1.35
C VAL A 148 -15.32 -7.40 -1.24
N ARG A 149 -15.01 -6.43 -2.12
CA ARG A 149 -13.69 -5.76 -2.15
C ARG A 149 -13.27 -5.18 -0.78
N PRO A 150 -14.12 -4.42 -0.07
CA PRO A 150 -13.75 -3.88 1.24
C PRO A 150 -13.47 -4.94 2.32
N TYR A 151 -14.15 -6.08 2.30
CA TYR A 151 -13.86 -7.18 3.25
C TYR A 151 -12.54 -7.87 2.92
N PHE A 152 -12.25 -8.00 1.64
CA PHE A 152 -10.99 -8.56 1.20
C PHE A 152 -9.82 -7.66 1.56
N ASP A 153 -9.94 -6.34 1.33
CA ASP A 153 -8.93 -5.36 1.73
C ASP A 153 -8.67 -5.39 3.26
N LYS A 154 -9.71 -5.63 4.07
CA LYS A 154 -9.57 -5.86 5.53
C LYS A 154 -8.80 -7.13 5.85
N TYR A 155 -9.14 -8.27 5.25
CA TYR A 155 -8.44 -9.53 5.48
C TYR A 155 -6.95 -9.44 5.09
N ILE A 156 -6.66 -8.78 3.98
CA ILE A 156 -5.29 -8.49 3.56
C ILE A 156 -4.56 -7.62 4.59
N THR A 157 -5.24 -6.62 5.14
CA THR A 157 -4.69 -5.79 6.21
C THR A 157 -4.37 -6.62 7.46
N GLU A 158 -5.21 -7.59 7.82
CA GLU A 158 -4.96 -8.52 8.93
C GLU A 158 -3.79 -9.47 8.66
N LEU A 159 -3.65 -9.98 7.43
CA LEU A 159 -2.51 -10.81 7.04
C LEU A 159 -1.18 -10.06 7.10
N LEU A 160 -1.19 -8.74 6.89
CA LEU A 160 -0.02 -7.89 6.97
C LEU A 160 0.29 -7.39 8.39
N GLN A 161 -0.67 -7.48 9.31
CA GLN A 161 -0.53 -7.05 10.71
C GLN A 161 -0.07 -8.16 11.65
N ASN A 162 -0.29 -9.42 11.28
CA ASN A 162 0.07 -10.60 12.07
C ASN A 162 1.38 -11.27 11.62
N ASP A 163 2.26 -10.50 10.98
CA ASP A 163 3.62 -10.88 10.55
C ASP A 163 4.66 -10.20 11.45
#